data_AF-A0AAW0WW01-F1
#
_entry.id   AF-A0AAW0WW01-F1
#
_cell.length_a   1.000
_cell.length_b   1.000
_cell.length_c   1.000
_cell.angle_alpha   90.00
_cell.angle_beta   90.00
_cell.angle_gamma   90.00
#
_symmetry.space_group_name_H-M   'P 1'
#
loop_
_entity.id
_entity.type
_entity.pdbx_description
1 polymer ?
#
loop_
_entity_poly.entity_id
_entity_poly.type
_entity_poly.pdbx_seq_one_letter_code
_entity_poly.pdbx_strand_id
1 'polypeptide(L)'
;VYQNVGAKIQEDLSEAPVIIGVKQVPIDQLIPNRTYCFFSLTIKAQEANMPLLDAILENNIRLLDYERMCDRQGQHVVAFGKYTGVACMINILNGLGLCLLILGHHTPFMHIGPAHNYRNTEMARQSIRDTGYEISLGMMPKSIGSLMFIFTGTGNVPQGAQEIVQELPHEYVSVKALKNLKLLNK
;
A
#
# COMPACT_ATOMS: atom_id res chain seq x y z
N VAL A 1 12.28 -20.85 6.03
CA VAL A 1 11.52 -20.62 4.78
C VAL A 1 12.45 -20.56 3.57
N TYR A 2 13.44 -19.66 3.52
CA TYR A 2 14.37 -19.58 2.37
C TYR A 2 15.29 -20.81 2.20
N GLN A 3 15.86 -21.34 3.29
CA GLN A 3 16.66 -22.59 3.24
C GLN A 3 15.85 -23.78 2.69
N ASN A 4 14.55 -23.84 3.00
CA ASN A 4 13.67 -24.92 2.57
C ASN A 4 13.47 -24.95 1.04
N VAL A 5 13.71 -23.83 0.36
CA VAL A 5 13.66 -23.73 -1.11
C VAL A 5 15.06 -23.78 -1.74
N GLY A 6 16.08 -24.19 -0.98
CA GLY A 6 17.45 -24.37 -1.45
C GLY A 6 18.32 -23.11 -1.44
N ALA A 7 17.85 -22.00 -0.86
CA ALA A 7 18.66 -20.80 -0.73
C ALA A 7 19.81 -21.00 0.26
N LYS A 8 21.01 -20.57 -0.12
CA LYS A 8 22.16 -20.48 0.79
C LYS A 8 22.03 -19.21 1.62
N ILE A 9 22.14 -19.34 2.95
CA ILE A 9 22.11 -18.21 3.87
C ILE A 9 23.55 -17.80 4.15
N GLN A 10 23.89 -16.58 3.77
CA GLN A 10 25.21 -15.99 3.97
C GLN A 10 25.07 -14.49 4.15
N GLU A 11 25.95 -13.91 4.95
CA GLU A 11 26.00 -12.45 5.18
C GLU A 11 26.84 -11.76 4.09
N ASP A 12 27.85 -12.44 3.56
CA ASP A 12 28.70 -11.90 2.49
C ASP A 12 28.04 -12.07 1.13
N LEU A 13 27.82 -10.94 0.44
CA LEU A 13 27.25 -10.89 -0.90
C LEU A 13 28.32 -10.77 -1.99
N SER A 14 29.61 -10.83 -1.65
CA SER A 14 30.71 -10.62 -2.60
C SER A 14 30.69 -11.60 -3.77
N GLU A 15 30.26 -12.84 -3.55
CA GLU A 15 30.12 -13.85 -4.60
C GLU A 15 28.88 -13.65 -5.49
N ALA A 16 27.90 -12.84 -5.06
CA ALA A 16 26.67 -12.65 -5.79
C ALA A 16 26.88 -11.76 -7.02
N PRO A 17 26.63 -12.25 -8.26
CA PRO A 17 26.76 -11.43 -9.46
C PRO A 17 25.63 -10.41 -9.62
N VAL A 18 24.47 -10.69 -9.01
CA VAL A 18 23.28 -9.86 -9.03
C VAL A 18 22.76 -9.72 -7.60
N ILE A 19 22.55 -8.48 -7.17
CA ILE A 19 22.01 -8.14 -5.87
C ILE A 19 20.61 -7.57 -6.06
N ILE A 20 19.63 -8.21 -5.44
CA ILE A 20 18.20 -7.91 -5.61
C ILE A 20 17.66 -7.38 -4.27
N GLY A 21 17.11 -6.18 -4.28
CA GLY A 21 16.52 -5.54 -3.11
C GLY A 21 15.24 -4.82 -3.47
N VAL A 22 14.45 -4.43 -2.47
CA VAL A 22 13.24 -3.61 -2.71
C VAL A 22 13.62 -2.13 -2.80
N LYS A 23 14.50 -1.65 -1.93
CA LYS A 23 14.94 -0.24 -1.86
C LYS A 23 16.44 -0.13 -2.17
N GLN A 24 16.90 1.10 -2.37
CA GLN A 24 18.31 1.43 -2.51
C GLN A 24 19.14 0.96 -1.30
N VAL A 25 20.39 0.61 -1.59
CA VAL A 25 21.41 0.26 -0.59
C VAL A 25 22.15 1.55 -0.18
N PRO A 26 22.58 1.69 1.08
CA PRO A 26 23.47 2.77 1.48
C PRO A 26 24.71 2.85 0.58
N ILE A 27 25.16 4.07 0.25
CA ILE A 27 26.25 4.29 -0.71
C ILE A 27 27.54 3.60 -0.28
N ASP A 28 27.83 3.63 1.03
CA ASP A 28 29.00 3.01 1.66
C ASP A 28 28.97 1.47 1.63
N GLN A 29 27.84 0.86 1.28
CA GLN A 29 27.65 -0.59 1.18
C GLN A 29 27.55 -1.09 -0.26
N LEU A 30 27.75 -0.22 -1.25
CA LEU A 30 27.78 -0.61 -2.65
C LEU A 30 29.04 -1.43 -2.95
N ILE A 31 28.86 -2.58 -3.60
CA ILE A 31 29.95 -3.46 -4.02
C ILE A 31 30.29 -3.11 -5.48
N PRO A 32 31.53 -2.70 -5.79
CA PRO A 32 31.93 -2.32 -7.14
C PRO A 32 31.80 -3.49 -8.14
N ASN A 33 31.58 -3.14 -9.41
CA ASN A 33 31.50 -4.10 -10.53
C ASN A 33 30.45 -5.21 -10.31
N ARG A 34 29.26 -4.82 -9.82
CA ARG A 34 28.11 -5.72 -9.61
C ARG A 34 26.88 -5.24 -10.38
N THR A 35 25.90 -6.13 -10.51
CA THR A 35 24.57 -5.76 -11.03
C THR A 35 23.59 -5.63 -9.87
N TYR A 36 22.84 -4.54 -9.80
CA TYR A 36 21.82 -4.30 -8.77
C TYR A 36 20.42 -4.17 -9.37
N CYS A 37 19.41 -4.72 -8.69
CA CYS A 37 18.00 -4.58 -9.03
C CYS A 37 17.22 -4.03 -7.83
N PHE A 38 16.76 -2.78 -7.90
CA PHE A 38 15.94 -2.13 -6.87
C PHE A 38 15.25 -0.86 -7.43
N PHE A 39 14.33 -0.27 -6.67
CA PHE A 39 13.84 1.09 -6.94
C PHE A 39 14.92 2.11 -6.52
N SER A 40 15.63 2.68 -7.49
CA SER A 40 16.74 3.61 -7.19
C SER A 40 16.26 5.01 -6.84
N LEU A 41 15.04 5.35 -7.27
CA LEU A 41 14.47 6.68 -7.15
C LEU A 41 15.31 7.77 -7.87
N THR A 42 16.12 7.40 -8.86
CA THR A 42 17.03 8.33 -9.56
C THR A 42 16.46 8.85 -10.88
N ILE A 43 15.53 8.15 -11.52
CA ILE A 43 15.07 8.49 -12.88
C ILE A 43 14.41 9.88 -13.00
N LYS A 44 13.83 10.37 -11.90
CA LYS A 44 13.17 11.69 -11.82
C LYS A 44 14.12 12.80 -11.40
N ALA A 45 15.42 12.52 -11.30
CA ALA A 45 16.49 13.48 -10.99
C ALA A 45 16.27 14.30 -9.70
N GLN A 46 15.66 13.70 -8.66
CA GLN A 46 15.56 14.38 -7.37
C GLN A 46 16.94 14.51 -6.73
N GLU A 47 17.29 15.72 -6.32
CA GLU A 47 18.61 16.08 -5.78
C GLU A 47 19.10 15.11 -4.68
N ALA A 48 18.22 14.74 -3.75
CA ALA A 48 18.55 13.82 -2.65
C ALA A 48 18.99 12.42 -3.11
N ASN A 49 18.62 11.98 -4.32
CA ASN A 49 18.93 10.66 -4.85
C ASN A 49 20.12 10.67 -5.83
N MET A 50 20.59 11.84 -6.26
CA MET A 50 21.70 11.93 -7.23
C MET A 50 23.04 11.41 -6.71
N PRO A 51 23.41 11.59 -5.42
CA PRO A 51 24.63 10.99 -4.88
C PRO A 51 24.69 9.46 -5.04
N LEU A 52 23.54 8.77 -5.01
CA LEU A 52 23.48 7.33 -5.27
C LEU A 52 23.80 7.01 -6.73
N LEU A 53 23.31 7.82 -7.67
CA LEU A 53 23.58 7.63 -9.09
C LEU A 53 25.06 7.85 -9.41
N ASP A 54 25.66 8.89 -8.84
CA ASP A 54 27.10 9.17 -8.98
C ASP A 54 27.92 7.98 -8.45
N ALA A 55 27.61 7.50 -7.25
CA ALA A 55 28.28 6.33 -6.67
C ALA A 55 28.11 5.07 -7.54
N ILE A 56 26.94 4.84 -8.14
CA ILE A 56 26.70 3.71 -9.04
C ILE A 56 27.62 3.79 -10.27
N LEU A 57 27.81 4.99 -10.84
CA LEU A 57 28.68 5.21 -11.99
C LEU A 57 30.16 5.03 -11.61
N GLU A 58 30.60 5.65 -10.51
CA GLU A 58 31.98 5.56 -10.00
C GLU A 58 32.40 4.11 -9.70
N ASN A 59 31.49 3.32 -9.15
CA ASN A 59 31.73 1.92 -8.80
C ASN A 59 31.55 0.94 -9.97
N ASN A 60 31.31 1.44 -11.19
CA ASN A 60 31.04 0.63 -12.38
C ASN A 60 29.92 -0.41 -12.14
N ILE A 61 28.85 0.02 -11.47
CA ILE A 61 27.69 -0.81 -11.14
C ILE A 61 26.68 -0.75 -12.28
N ARG A 62 26.15 -1.91 -12.66
CA ARG A 62 25.00 -2.00 -13.58
C ARG A 62 23.70 -1.96 -12.78
N LEU A 63 22.93 -0.89 -12.93
CA LEU A 63 21.63 -0.73 -12.28
C LEU A 63 20.48 -1.18 -13.19
N LEU A 64 19.64 -2.08 -12.69
CA LEU A 64 18.36 -2.48 -13.26
C LEU A 64 17.23 -1.88 -12.40
N ASP A 65 16.77 -0.70 -12.77
CA ASP A 65 15.75 0.03 -12.01
C ASP A 65 14.35 -0.53 -12.27
N TYR A 66 13.69 -1.01 -11.22
CA TYR A 66 12.32 -1.52 -11.29
C TYR A 66 11.32 -0.48 -11.81
N GLU A 67 11.56 0.81 -11.55
CA GLU A 67 10.69 1.88 -12.03
C GLU A 67 10.65 1.94 -13.57
N ARG A 68 11.65 1.39 -14.25
CA ARG A 68 11.73 1.37 -15.72
C ARG A 68 11.51 0.00 -16.36
N MET A 69 11.19 -1.01 -15.55
CA MET A 69 10.80 -2.31 -16.07
C MET A 69 9.34 -2.28 -16.53
N CYS A 70 9.15 -2.23 -17.85
CA CYS A 70 7.84 -2.27 -18.49
C CYS A 70 7.74 -3.41 -19.50
N ASP A 71 6.53 -3.89 -19.72
CA ASP A 71 6.22 -4.83 -20.79
C ASP A 71 6.18 -4.14 -22.17
N ARG A 72 5.83 -4.90 -23.21
CA ARG A 72 5.73 -4.39 -24.59
C ARG A 72 4.62 -3.34 -24.78
N GLN A 73 3.67 -3.28 -23.86
CA GLN A 73 2.56 -2.32 -23.87
C GLN A 73 2.87 -1.08 -23.01
N GLY A 74 4.06 -1.02 -22.39
CA GLY A 74 4.47 0.07 -21.51
C GLY A 74 3.95 -0.05 -20.09
N GLN A 75 3.31 -1.16 -19.72
CA GLN A 75 2.84 -1.38 -18.35
C GLN A 75 3.99 -1.82 -17.45
N HIS A 76 4.09 -1.21 -16.26
CA HIS A 76 5.12 -1.57 -15.29
C HIS A 76 4.91 -3.02 -14.82
N VAL A 77 5.97 -3.84 -14.92
CA VAL A 77 5.91 -5.25 -14.49
C VAL A 77 6.14 -5.42 -13.00
N VAL A 78 6.80 -4.46 -12.34
CA VAL A 78 7.00 -4.42 -10.89
C VAL A 78 6.20 -3.26 -10.32
N ALA A 79 5.07 -3.56 -9.67
CA ALA A 79 4.21 -2.56 -9.06
C ALA A 79 3.53 -3.09 -7.79
N PHE A 80 3.40 -2.23 -6.77
CA PHE A 80 2.74 -2.56 -5.51
C PHE A 80 1.33 -1.95 -5.38
N GLY A 81 0.86 -1.24 -6.41
CA GLY A 81 -0.28 -0.33 -6.31
C GLY A 81 -1.54 -0.95 -5.69
N LYS A 82 -1.88 -2.18 -6.05
CA LYS A 82 -3.05 -2.86 -5.49
C LYS A 82 -2.97 -3.04 -3.97
N TYR A 83 -1.84 -3.60 -3.49
CA TYR A 83 -1.62 -3.80 -2.06
C TYR A 83 -1.41 -2.49 -1.31
N THR A 84 -0.86 -1.46 -1.96
CA THR A 84 -0.85 -0.09 -1.41
C THR A 84 -2.27 0.41 -1.15
N GLY A 85 -3.19 0.21 -2.11
CA GLY A 85 -4.60 0.57 -1.95
C GLY A 85 -5.26 -0.15 -0.77
N VAL A 86 -5.04 -1.46 -0.68
CA VAL A 86 -5.53 -2.29 0.42
C VAL A 86 -5.03 -1.79 1.78
N ALA A 87 -3.72 -1.62 1.93
CA ALA A 87 -3.11 -1.19 3.19
C ALA A 87 -3.54 0.23 3.58
N CYS A 88 -3.63 1.15 2.60
CA CYS A 88 -4.12 2.50 2.83
C CYS A 88 -5.56 2.49 3.32
N MET A 89 -6.45 1.73 2.69
CA MET A 89 -7.86 1.72 3.09
C MET A 89 -8.04 1.16 4.50
N ILE A 90 -7.33 0.08 4.86
CA ILE A 90 -7.34 -0.45 6.23
C ILE A 90 -6.91 0.62 7.23
N ASN A 91 -5.82 1.34 6.95
CA ASN A 91 -5.33 2.41 7.83
C ASN A 91 -6.29 3.61 7.90
N ILE A 92 -6.98 3.95 6.80
CA ILE A 92 -8.03 4.98 6.81
C ILE A 92 -9.19 4.57 7.72
N LEU A 93 -9.64 3.31 7.66
CA LEU A 93 -10.72 2.82 8.52
C LEU A 93 -10.31 2.77 9.99
N ASN A 94 -9.09 2.30 10.28
CA ASN A 94 -8.52 2.36 11.64
C ASN A 94 -8.43 3.80 12.16
N GLY A 95 -7.87 4.72 11.34
CA GLY A 95 -7.77 6.13 11.68
C GLY A 95 -9.12 6.78 11.92
N LEU A 96 -10.12 6.44 11.10
CA LEU A 96 -11.50 6.88 11.30
C LEU A 96 -12.05 6.41 12.65
N GLY A 97 -11.85 5.14 13.01
CA GLY A 97 -12.25 4.61 14.32
C GLY A 97 -11.63 5.37 15.49
N LEU A 98 -10.33 5.70 15.39
CA LEU A 98 -9.63 6.50 16.40
C LEU A 98 -10.15 7.95 16.46
N CYS A 99 -10.36 8.59 15.30
CA CYS A 99 -10.94 9.93 15.23
C CYS A 99 -12.33 9.99 15.87
N LEU A 100 -13.20 9.04 15.55
CA LEU A 100 -14.55 8.97 16.09
C LEU A 100 -14.54 8.72 17.61
N LEU A 101 -13.62 7.88 18.10
CA LEU A 101 -13.43 7.67 19.53
C LEU A 101 -13.05 8.96 20.26
N ILE A 102 -12.12 9.76 19.70
CA ILE A 102 -11.71 11.06 20.27
C ILE A 102 -12.89 12.04 20.31
N LEU A 103 -13.78 11.97 19.31
CA LEU A 103 -15.02 12.75 19.26
C LEU A 103 -16.11 12.21 20.21
N GLY A 104 -15.82 11.18 21.01
CA GLY A 104 -16.75 10.60 21.99
C GLY A 104 -17.69 9.54 21.43
N HIS A 105 -17.42 9.02 20.23
CA HIS A 105 -18.24 8.01 19.58
C HIS A 105 -17.61 6.63 19.63
N HIS A 106 -18.33 5.68 20.22
CA HIS A 106 -18.01 4.27 20.11
C HIS A 106 -18.55 3.74 18.79
N THR A 107 -17.67 3.27 17.91
CA THR A 107 -18.05 2.76 16.59
C THR A 107 -17.36 1.44 16.28
N PRO A 108 -17.97 0.56 15.48
CA PRO A 108 -17.37 -0.69 15.00
C PRO A 108 -15.97 -0.55 14.38
N PHE A 109 -15.64 0.63 13.82
CA PHE A 109 -14.32 0.91 13.25
C PHE A 109 -13.17 0.85 14.27
N MET A 110 -13.47 0.95 15.58
CA MET A 110 -12.47 0.80 16.65
C MET A 110 -11.86 -0.61 16.70
N HIS A 111 -12.56 -1.61 16.16
CA HIS A 111 -12.08 -3.01 16.14
C HIS A 111 -11.08 -3.27 15.01
N ILE A 112 -10.96 -2.37 14.05
CA ILE A 112 -10.01 -2.48 12.94
C ILE A 112 -8.64 -2.03 13.44
N GLY A 113 -7.67 -2.96 13.49
CA GLY A 113 -6.26 -2.64 13.72
C GLY A 113 -5.58 -2.01 12.49
N PRO A 114 -4.42 -1.36 12.66
CA PRO A 114 -3.63 -0.85 11.53
C PRO A 114 -3.13 -2.00 10.65
N ALA A 115 -2.89 -1.71 9.36
CA ALA A 115 -2.61 -2.74 8.35
C ALA A 115 -1.41 -3.65 8.69
N HIS A 116 -0.39 -3.11 9.35
CA HIS A 116 0.82 -3.86 9.73
C HIS A 116 0.61 -4.88 10.85
N ASN A 117 -0.54 -4.83 11.55
CA ASN A 117 -0.87 -5.81 12.59
C ASN A 117 -1.42 -7.13 12.03
N TYR A 118 -1.84 -7.14 10.76
CA TYR A 118 -2.34 -8.35 10.11
C TYR A 118 -1.20 -9.10 9.43
N ARG A 119 -1.18 -10.43 9.60
CA ARG A 119 -0.17 -11.29 8.95
C ARG A 119 -0.35 -11.41 7.45
N ASN A 120 -1.59 -11.25 6.97
CA ASN A 120 -1.95 -11.32 5.57
C ASN A 120 -3.25 -10.54 5.30
N THR A 121 -3.53 -10.31 4.01
CA THR A 121 -4.71 -9.56 3.55
C THR A 121 -6.03 -10.21 3.98
N GLU A 122 -6.10 -11.54 4.04
CA GLU A 122 -7.35 -12.23 4.36
C GLU A 122 -7.77 -12.04 5.82
N MET A 123 -6.80 -12.04 6.74
CA MET A 123 -7.05 -11.67 8.15
C MET A 123 -7.55 -10.23 8.29
N ALA A 124 -6.97 -9.30 7.52
CA ALA A 124 -7.42 -7.91 7.53
C ALA A 124 -8.86 -7.78 7.01
N ARG A 125 -9.17 -8.45 5.89
CA ARG A 125 -10.53 -8.49 5.33
C ARG A 125 -11.52 -9.09 6.30
N GLN A 126 -11.16 -10.13 7.03
CA GLN A 126 -12.05 -10.71 8.04
C GLN A 126 -12.40 -9.70 9.14
N SER A 127 -11.42 -8.96 9.67
CA SER A 127 -11.69 -7.92 10.66
C SER A 127 -12.63 -6.84 10.12
N ILE A 128 -12.48 -6.46 8.84
CA ILE A 128 -13.36 -5.47 8.20
C ILE A 128 -14.77 -6.02 7.97
N ARG A 129 -14.91 -7.31 7.62
CA ARG A 129 -16.21 -7.99 7.52
C ARG A 129 -16.93 -8.03 8.86
N ASP A 130 -16.21 -8.32 9.94
CA ASP A 130 -16.77 -8.33 11.30
C ASP A 130 -17.29 -6.93 11.67
N THR A 131 -16.50 -5.88 11.38
CA THR A 131 -16.95 -4.48 11.48
C THR A 131 -18.18 -4.20 10.59
N GLY A 132 -18.21 -4.69 9.36
CA GLY A 132 -19.34 -4.53 8.44
C GLY A 132 -20.62 -5.20 8.95
N TYR A 133 -20.50 -6.33 9.63
CA TYR A 133 -21.59 -7.02 10.29
C TYR A 133 -22.16 -6.19 11.45
N GLU A 134 -21.31 -5.65 12.32
CA GLU A 134 -21.74 -4.76 13.42
C GLU A 134 -22.45 -3.50 12.90
N ILE A 135 -21.95 -2.90 11.81
CA ILE A 135 -22.61 -1.75 11.16
C ILE A 135 -24.00 -2.14 10.66
N SER A 136 -24.14 -3.34 10.06
CA SER A 136 -25.42 -3.85 9.55
C SER A 136 -26.43 -4.16 10.66
N LEU A 137 -25.95 -4.49 11.87
CA LEU A 137 -26.77 -4.62 13.08
C LEU A 137 -27.20 -3.27 13.68
N GLY A 138 -26.78 -2.14 13.09
CA GLY A 138 -27.13 -0.80 13.56
C GLY A 138 -26.29 -0.34 14.76
N MET A 139 -25.10 -0.91 14.96
CA MET A 139 -24.18 -0.50 16.04
C MET A 139 -23.48 0.85 15.77
N MET A 140 -23.76 1.48 14.64
CA MET A 140 -23.31 2.85 14.36
C MET A 140 -24.17 3.89 15.11
N PRO A 141 -23.55 4.87 15.80
CA PRO A 141 -24.30 5.96 16.41
C PRO A 141 -25.06 6.79 15.38
N LYS A 142 -26.32 7.11 15.66
CA LYS A 142 -27.18 7.91 14.78
C LYS A 142 -26.61 9.31 14.49
N SER A 143 -25.80 9.85 15.40
CA SER A 143 -25.15 11.16 15.27
C SER A 143 -24.09 11.23 14.16
N ILE A 144 -23.54 10.10 13.74
CA ILE A 144 -22.52 10.06 12.67
C ILE A 144 -23.14 10.12 11.28
N GLY A 145 -24.36 9.61 11.13
CA GLY A 145 -25.00 9.47 9.83
C GLY A 145 -24.24 8.55 8.88
N SER A 146 -24.52 8.68 7.58
CA SER A 146 -23.86 7.88 6.54
C SER A 146 -22.48 8.44 6.21
N LEU A 147 -21.50 7.56 6.09
CA LEU A 147 -20.13 7.91 5.67
C LEU A 147 -20.00 7.83 4.15
N MET A 148 -19.32 8.81 3.55
CA MET A 148 -19.07 8.85 2.11
C MET A 148 -17.58 8.68 1.82
N PHE A 149 -17.26 7.68 1.01
CA PHE A 149 -15.91 7.46 0.50
C PHE A 149 -15.87 7.82 -0.99
N ILE A 150 -14.93 8.70 -1.37
CA ILE A 150 -14.73 9.12 -2.76
C ILE A 150 -13.39 8.57 -3.24
N PHE A 151 -13.43 7.73 -4.27
CA PHE A 151 -12.24 7.18 -4.92
C PHE A 151 -11.97 7.95 -6.21
N THR A 152 -10.76 8.48 -6.35
CA THR A 152 -10.31 9.18 -7.56
C THR A 152 -9.25 8.36 -8.30
N GLY A 153 -9.36 8.31 -9.63
CA GLY A 153 -8.48 7.49 -10.48
C GLY A 153 -8.99 6.07 -10.72
N THR A 154 -8.45 5.43 -11.76
CA THR A 154 -8.89 4.10 -12.24
C THR A 154 -7.79 3.02 -12.15
N GLY A 155 -6.63 3.37 -11.60
CA GLY A 155 -5.49 2.45 -11.48
C GLY A 155 -5.62 1.42 -10.36
N ASN A 156 -4.53 0.67 -10.15
CA ASN A 156 -4.49 -0.42 -9.18
C ASN A 156 -4.70 0.03 -7.72
N VAL A 157 -4.30 1.26 -7.37
CA VAL A 157 -4.44 1.78 -5.99
C VAL A 157 -5.92 1.99 -5.60
N PRO A 158 -6.73 2.77 -6.35
CA PRO A 158 -8.17 2.87 -6.08
C PRO A 158 -8.89 1.51 -6.09
N GLN A 159 -8.51 0.61 -7.01
CA GLN A 159 -9.12 -0.72 -7.07
C GLN A 159 -8.84 -1.53 -5.78
N GLY A 160 -7.59 -1.57 -5.31
CA GLY A 160 -7.27 -2.24 -4.05
C GLY A 160 -7.93 -1.62 -2.83
N ALA A 161 -8.14 -0.30 -2.82
CA ALA A 161 -8.89 0.35 -1.75
C ALA A 161 -10.39 0.00 -1.79
N GLN A 162 -10.97 -0.09 -2.99
CA GLN A 162 -12.37 -0.50 -3.17
C GLN A 162 -12.62 -1.94 -2.73
N GLU A 163 -11.68 -2.87 -2.95
CA GLU A 163 -11.77 -4.25 -2.46
C GLU A 163 -11.98 -4.33 -0.94
N ILE A 164 -11.40 -3.39 -0.19
CA ILE A 164 -11.59 -3.30 1.25
C ILE A 164 -12.95 -2.73 1.63
N VAL A 165 -13.40 -1.67 0.95
CA VAL A 165 -14.72 -1.07 1.22
C VAL A 165 -15.87 -1.99 0.81
N GLN A 166 -15.66 -2.87 -0.16
CA GLN A 166 -16.65 -3.88 -0.56
C GLN A 166 -17.01 -4.86 0.56
N GLU A 167 -16.14 -5.03 1.57
CA GLU A 167 -16.42 -5.86 2.75
C GLU A 167 -17.37 -5.18 3.75
N LEU A 168 -17.63 -3.88 3.60
CA LEU A 168 -18.56 -3.11 4.43
C LEU A 168 -19.93 -3.02 3.75
N PRO A 169 -21.03 -2.82 4.50
CA PRO A 169 -22.30 -2.44 3.91
C PRO A 169 -22.16 -1.08 3.21
N HIS A 170 -22.35 -1.05 1.90
CA HIS A 170 -22.13 0.13 1.08
C HIS A 170 -23.17 0.25 -0.03
N GLU A 171 -23.34 1.48 -0.52
CA GLU A 171 -24.12 1.79 -1.72
C GLU A 171 -23.26 2.56 -2.71
N TYR A 172 -23.26 2.12 -3.97
CA TYR A 172 -22.57 2.84 -5.04
C TYR A 172 -23.43 4.01 -5.52
N VAL A 173 -22.92 5.22 -5.36
CA VAL A 173 -23.57 6.44 -5.84
C VAL A 173 -22.78 7.04 -6.99
N SER A 174 -23.46 7.24 -8.13
CA SER A 174 -22.86 7.91 -9.27
C SER A 174 -22.56 9.38 -8.97
N VAL A 175 -21.53 9.95 -9.61
CA VAL A 175 -21.15 11.37 -9.42
C VAL A 175 -22.31 12.33 -9.71
N LYS A 176 -23.17 12.02 -10.68
CA LYS A 176 -24.36 12.84 -11.00
C LYS A 176 -25.39 12.80 -9.88
N ALA A 177 -25.54 11.67 -9.20
CA ALA A 177 -26.48 11.49 -8.11
C ALA A 177 -26.02 12.13 -6.78
N LEU A 178 -24.72 12.47 -6.64
CA LEU A 178 -24.21 13.17 -5.45
C LEU A 178 -24.97 14.47 -5.15
N LYS A 179 -25.36 15.23 -6.17
CA LYS A 179 -26.13 16.48 -5.99
C LYS A 179 -27.53 16.26 -5.41
N ASN A 180 -28.06 15.05 -5.57
CA ASN A 180 -29.41 14.67 -5.16
C ASN A 180 -29.42 13.82 -3.89
N LEU A 181 -28.26 13.45 -3.36
CA LEU A 181 -28.16 12.84 -2.04
C LEU A 181 -28.57 13.87 -1.00
N LYS A 182 -29.76 13.68 -0.43
CA LYS A 182 -30.10 14.32 0.83
C LYS A 182 -29.16 13.72 1.87
N LEU A 183 -28.13 14.47 2.27
CA LEU A 183 -27.42 14.17 3.51
C LEU A 183 -28.50 13.95 4.56
N LEU A 184 -28.50 12.77 5.18
CA LEU A 184 -29.45 12.40 6.23
C LEU A 184 -29.16 13.27 7.46
N ASN A 185 -29.51 14.55 7.38
CA ASN A 185 -29.60 15.44 8.51
C ASN A 185 -30.84 15.02 9.28
N LYS A 186 -30.63 14.40 10.43
CA LYS A 186 -31.58 14.41 11.54
C LYS A 186 -30.95 15.12 12.71
#